data_AF-A0A2I8AGX9-F1
#
_entry.id   AF-A0A2I8AGX9-F1
#
_cell.length_a   1.000
_cell.length_b   1.000
_cell.length_c   1.000
_cell.angle_alpha   90.00
_cell.angle_beta   90.00
_cell.angle_gamma   90.00
#
_symmetry.space_group_name_H-M   'P 1'
#
loop_
_entity.id
_entity.type
_entity.pdbx_description
1 polymer ?
#
loop_
_entity_poly.entity_id
_entity_poly.type
_entity_poly.pdbx_seq_one_letter_code
_entity_poly.pdbx_strand_id
1 'polypeptide(L)' 'MPKYICSSRDREVWLLPPEEVAKQIFDTEEEAVQWFQQQYPESKITYGDYHFTGQYTEKYLSDEQGSLGYITRES' A
#
# COMPACT_ATOMS: atom_id res chain seq x y z
N MET A 1 -16.38 4.55 -6.50
CA MET A 1 -15.03 5.12 -6.55
C MET A 1 -14.07 4.00 -6.20
N PRO A 2 -12.99 3.79 -6.96
CA PRO A 2 -11.98 2.81 -6.59
C PRO A 2 -11.33 3.23 -5.28
N LYS A 3 -11.09 2.29 -4.38
CA LYS A 3 -10.41 2.54 -3.11
C LYS A 3 -9.03 1.87 -3.13
N TYR A 4 -8.02 2.61 -2.68
CA TYR A 4 -6.65 2.14 -2.57
C TYR A 4 -6.31 1.93 -1.10
N ILE A 5 -5.93 0.71 -0.74
CA ILE A 5 -5.63 0.33 0.64
C ILE A 5 -4.14 0.03 0.75
N CYS A 6 -3.41 0.86 1.49
CA CYS A 6 -2.00 0.64 1.78
C CYS A 6 -1.83 -0.37 2.91
N SER A 7 -0.83 -1.23 2.80
CA SER A 7 -0.44 -2.18 3.85
C SER A 7 1.07 -2.30 3.86
N SER A 8 1.72 -1.92 4.97
CA SER A 8 3.16 -2.09 5.10
C SER A 8 3.52 -3.48 5.62
N ARG A 9 4.74 -3.94 5.30
CA ARG A 9 5.23 -5.28 5.67
C ARG A 9 5.20 -5.53 7.18
N ASP A 10 5.57 -4.53 7.97
CA ASP A 10 5.62 -4.64 9.43
C ASP A 10 4.26 -4.37 10.09
N ARG A 11 3.28 -3.91 9.31
CA ARG A 11 2.01 -3.42 9.84
C ARG A 11 0.88 -3.68 8.84
N GLU A 12 0.54 -4.96 8.68
CA GLU A 12 -0.51 -5.37 7.77
C GLU A 12 -1.85 -4.74 8.12
N VAL A 13 -2.48 -4.09 7.14
CA VAL A 13 -3.71 -3.33 7.33
C VAL A 13 -4.85 -4.18 7.91
N TRP A 14 -4.90 -5.47 7.55
CA TRP A 14 -5.93 -6.42 8.00
C TRP A 14 -5.85 -6.76 9.49
N LEU A 15 -4.72 -6.47 10.14
CA LEU A 15 -4.51 -6.71 11.57
C LEU A 15 -4.73 -5.45 12.42
N LEU A 16 -5.06 -4.32 11.79
CA LEU A 16 -5.21 -3.04 12.46
C LEU A 16 -6.65 -2.77 12.92
N PRO A 17 -6.83 -1.98 13.99
CA PRO A 17 -8.15 -1.53 14.38
C PRO A 17 -8.77 -0.63 13.27
N PRO A 18 -10.11 -0.60 13.14
CA PRO A 18 -10.78 0.12 12.05
C PRO A 18 -10.39 1.59 11.89
N GLU A 19 -10.07 2.26 12.99
CA GLU A 19 -9.62 3.66 13.03
C GLU A 19 -8.24 3.89 12.38
N GLU A 20 -7.34 2.91 12.47
CA GLU A 20 -6.02 2.95 11.84
C GLU A 20 -6.10 2.48 10.39
N VAL A 21 -6.99 1.54 10.08
CA VAL A 21 -7.29 1.11 8.71
C VAL A 21 -7.79 2.31 7.89
N ALA A 22 -8.70 3.12 8.43
CA ALA A 22 -9.22 4.29 7.75
C ALA A 22 -8.15 5.32 7.33
N LYS A 23 -6.98 5.35 8.01
CA LYS A 23 -5.85 6.22 7.68
C LYS A 23 -4.97 5.68 6.54
N GLN A 24 -5.24 4.46 6.08
CA GLN A 24 -4.51 3.77 5.02
C GLN A 24 -5.39 3.50 3.80
N ILE A 25 -6.60 4.06 3.77
CA ILE A 25 -7.53 4.00 2.63
C ILE A 25 -7.52 5.36 1.94
N PHE A 26 -7.31 5.36 0.64
CA PHE A 26 -7.22 6.54 -0.21
C PHE A 26 -8.13 6.41 -1.43
N ASP A 27 -8.55 7.55 -1.98
CA ASP A 27 -9.42 7.59 -3.17
C ASP A 27 -8.60 7.51 -4.47
N THR A 28 -7.32 7.89 -4.41
CA THR A 28 -6.42 7.87 -5.57
C THR A 28 -5.15 7.06 -5.31
N GLU A 29 -4.53 6.60 -6.39
CA GLU A 29 -3.25 5.91 -6.32
C GLU A 29 -2.13 6.86 -5.89
N GLU A 30 -2.18 8.11 -6.33
CA GLU A 30 -1.20 9.13 -5.97
C GLU A 30 -1.14 9.36 -4.44
N GLU A 31 -2.30 9.41 -3.78
CA GLU A 31 -2.37 9.53 -2.31
C GLU A 31 -1.80 8.30 -1.61
N ALA A 32 -2.11 7.10 -2.10
CA ALA A 32 -1.57 5.85 -1.58
C ALA A 32 -0.03 5.77 -1.73
N VAL A 33 0.49 6.22 -2.87
CA VAL A 33 1.93 6.33 -3.13
C VAL A 33 2.58 7.35 -2.21
N GLN A 34 1.96 8.53 -2.04
CA GLN A 34 2.47 9.57 -1.14
C GLN A 34 2.51 9.08 0.31
N TRP A 35 1.53 8.29 0.76
CA TRP A 35 1.56 7.70 2.09
C TRP A 35 2.81 6.82 2.30
N PHE A 36 3.14 5.97 1.34
CA PHE A 36 4.35 5.13 1.43
C PHE A 36 5.63 5.97 1.45
N GLN A 37 5.70 7.04 0.65
CA GLN A 37 6.83 7.97 0.69
C GLN A 37 6.97 8.68 2.04
N GLN A 38 5.85 8.97 2.72
CA GLN A 38 5.87 9.55 4.07
C GLN A 38 6.27 8.53 5.14
N GLN A 39 5.88 7.26 5.00
CA GLN A 39 6.30 6.20 5.93
C GLN A 39 7.78 5.85 5.79
N TYR A 40 8.32 5.92 4.57
CA TYR A 40 9.70 5.57 4.25
C TYR A 40 10.42 6.72 3.54
N PRO A 41 10.64 7.87 4.21
CA PRO A 41 11.13 9.10 3.58
C PRO A 41 12.58 9.00 3.08
N GLU A 42 13.36 8.09 3.65
CA GLU A 42 14.76 7.86 3.26
C GLU A 42 14.91 6.72 2.24
N SER A 43 13.84 5.96 1.98
CA SER A 43 13.87 4.83 1.07
C SER A 43 13.59 5.26 -0.36
N LYS A 44 14.40 4.78 -1.31
CA LYS A 44 14.10 4.88 -2.73
C LYS A 44 13.11 3.79 -3.14
N ILE A 45 11.82 4.09 -2.99
CA ILE A 45 10.74 3.14 -3.24
C ILE A 45 10.63 2.80 -4.73
N THR A 46 10.65 1.52 -5.03
CA THR A 46 10.33 0.93 -6.33
C THR A 46 8.91 0.41 -6.30
N TYR A 47 8.13 0.77 -7.31
CA TYR A 47 6.72 0.39 -7.45
C TYR A 47 6.62 -0.66 -8.54
N GLY A 48 6.10 -1.84 -8.19
CA GLY A 48 5.78 -2.87 -9.16
C GLY A 48 4.55 -2.54 -10.00
N ASP A 49 4.21 -3.43 -10.91
CA ASP A 49 2.92 -3.42 -11.60
C ASP A 49 1.81 -3.97 -10.71
N TYR A 50 0.55 -3.69 -11.08
CA TYR A 50 -0.58 -4.34 -10.46
C TYR A 50 -0.74 -5.77 -10.97
N HIS A 51 -0.78 -6.73 -10.07
CA HIS A 51 -1.09 -8.13 -10.36
C HIS A 51 -2.36 -8.55 -9.61
N PHE A 52 -3.16 -9.38 -10.27
CA PHE A 52 -4.36 -9.94 -9.67
C PHE A 52 -4.01 -11.21 -8.88
N THR A 53 -4.30 -11.22 -7.58
CA THR A 53 -4.03 -12.36 -6.69
C THR A 53 -5.22 -13.31 -6.53
N GLY A 54 -6.27 -13.13 -7.33
CA GLY A 54 -7.50 -13.93 -7.27
C GLY A 54 -8.63 -13.26 -6.49
N GLN A 55 -8.30 -12.56 -5.40
CA GLN A 55 -9.28 -11.81 -4.59
C GLN A 55 -9.08 -10.30 -4.72
N TYR A 56 -7.84 -9.87 -4.92
CA TYR A 56 -7.47 -8.45 -4.93
C TYR A 56 -6.56 -8.14 -6.12
N THR A 57 -6.55 -6.88 -6.52
CA THR A 57 -5.51 -6.36 -7.42
C THR A 57 -4.49 -5.62 -6.57
N GLU A 58 -3.28 -6.15 -6.47
CA GLU A 58 -2.25 -5.64 -5.57
C GLU A 58 -1.07 -5.10 -6.36
N LYS A 59 -0.43 -4.06 -5.83
CA LYS A 59 0.84 -3.54 -6.31
C LYS A 59 1.85 -3.68 -5.17
N TYR A 60 2.92 -4.44 -5.37
CA TYR A 60 3.99 -4.56 -4.37
C TYR A 60 4.96 -3.39 -4.45
N LEU A 61 5.44 -2.97 -3.28
CA LEU A 61 6.42 -1.91 -3.11
C LEU A 61 7.65 -2.48 -2.40
N SER A 62 8.83 -2.06 -2.85
CA SER A 62 10.10 -2.49 -2.28
C SER A 62 11.12 -1.36 -2.32
N ASP A 63 12.15 -1.45 -1.48
CA ASP A 63 13.36 -0.63 -1.57
C ASP A 63 14.62 -1.51 -1.65
N GLU A 64 15.79 -0.91 -1.44
CA GLU A 64 17.08 -1.62 -1.45
C GLU A 64 17.22 -2.67 -0.34
N GLN A 65 16.41 -2.59 0.73
CA GLN A 65 16.42 -3.51 1.87
C GLN A 65 15.38 -4.64 1.72
N GLY A 66 14.44 -4.50 0.79
CA GLY A 66 13.50 -5.56 0.41
C GLY A 66 12.07 -5.05 0.28
N SER A 67 11.10 -5.93 0.50
CA SER A 67 9.68 -5.57 0.40
C SER A 67 9.28 -4.60 1.53
N LEU A 68 8.59 -3.52 1.16
CA LEU A 68 8.03 -2.51 2.06
C LEU A 68 6.54 -2.74 2.32
N GLY A 69 5.81 -3.36 1.39
CA GLY A 69 4.38 -3.58 1.51
C GLY A 69 3.67 -3.70 0.17
N TYR A 70 2.37 -3.43 0.18
CA TYR A 70 1.51 -3.45 -0.99
C TYR A 70 0.39 -2.41 -0.94
N ILE A 71 -0.09 -2.03 -2.12
CA ILE A 71 -1.32 -1.26 -2.32
C ILE A 71 -2.35 -2.20 -2.93
N THR A 72 -3.47 -2.40 -2.25
CA THR A 72 -4.63 -3.11 -2.78
C THR A 72 -5.56 -2.12 -3.46
N ARG A 73 -5.99 -2.43 -4.69
CA ARG A 73 -7.02 -1.68 -5.42
C ARG A 73 -8.34 -2.46 -5.37
N GLU A 74 -9.32 -1.92 -4.67
CA GLU A 74 -10.70 -2.40 -4.72
C GLU A 74 -11.35 -1.90 -6.03
N SER A 75 -11.76 -2.85 -6.86
CA SER A 75 -12.51 -2.64 -8.11
C SER A 75 -14.00 -2.46 -7.88
#